data_AF-A0A355B4U1-F1
#
_entry.id   AF-A0A355B4U1-F1
#
_cell.length_a   1.000
_cell.length_b   1.000
_cell.length_c   1.000
_cell.angle_alpha   90.00
_cell.angle_beta   90.00
_cell.angle_gamma   90.00
#
_symmetry.space_group_name_H-M   'P 1'
#
loop_
_entity.id
_entity.type
_entity.pdbx_description
1 polymer ?
#
loop_
_entity_poly.entity_id
_entity_poly.type
_entity_poly.pdbx_seq_one_letter_code
_entity_poly.pdbx_strand_id
1 'polypeptide(L)' 'TGGGRGIGRACCLALAEAGAAVAINYSASEEAAEEVRAAIEEGGGRAATYRADVSSFELVGSMFEALKEDFAA' A
#
# COMPACT_ATOMS: atom_id res chain seq x y z
N THR A 1 -7.25 -0.21 -2.13
CA THR A 1 -6.62 -1.43 -2.68
C THR A 1 -6.38 -1.25 -4.17
N GLY A 2 -5.41 -1.94 -4.79
CA GLY A 2 -5.01 -1.67 -6.17
C GLY A 2 -4.14 -0.41 -6.32
N GLY A 3 -3.30 -0.14 -5.32
CA GLY A 3 -2.56 1.12 -5.19
C GLY A 3 -1.37 1.28 -6.13
N GLY A 4 -0.93 0.22 -6.82
CA GLY A 4 0.25 0.29 -7.68
C GLY A 4 0.07 1.04 -9.01
N ARG A 5 -1.16 1.35 -9.45
CA ARG A 5 -1.41 1.92 -10.79
C ARG A 5 -2.61 2.86 -10.87
N GLY A 6 -2.64 3.69 -11.93
CA GLY A 6 -3.75 4.56 -12.28
C GLY A 6 -4.19 5.47 -11.12
N ILE A 7 -5.49 5.49 -10.85
CA ILE A 7 -6.09 6.29 -9.76
C ILE A 7 -5.55 5.84 -8.39
N GLY A 8 -5.38 4.54 -8.17
CA GLY A 8 -4.87 4.00 -6.91
C GLY A 8 -3.50 4.58 -6.56
N ARG A 9 -2.59 4.64 -7.55
CA ARG A 9 -1.26 5.26 -7.41
C ARG A 9 -1.37 6.74 -7.07
N ALA A 10 -2.18 7.49 -7.81
CA ALA A 10 -2.36 8.92 -7.56
C ALA A 10 -2.90 9.18 -6.13
N CYS A 11 -3.85 8.37 -5.66
CA CYS A 11 -4.35 8.46 -4.30
C CYS A 11 -3.27 8.16 -3.26
N CYS A 12 -2.44 7.11 -3.46
CA CYS A 12 -1.35 6.78 -2.55
C CYS A 12 -0.36 7.93 -2.39
N LEU A 13 0.07 8.54 -3.50
CA LEU A 13 0.99 9.69 -3.48
C LEU A 13 0.36 10.91 -2.79
N ALA A 14 -0.87 11.27 -3.15
CA ALA A 14 -1.55 12.43 -2.55
C ALA A 14 -1.80 12.25 -1.03
N LEU A 15 -2.10 11.03 -0.58
CA LEU A 15 -2.26 10.72 0.83
C LEU A 15 -0.93 10.84 1.59
N ALA A 16 0.16 10.34 0.99
CA ALA A 16 1.50 10.47 1.57
C ALA A 16 1.94 11.93 1.67
N GLU A 17 1.71 12.75 0.63
CA GLU A 17 1.96 14.20 0.65
C GLU A 17 1.18 14.92 1.76
N ALA A 18 -0.01 14.42 2.09
CA ALA A 18 -0.82 14.92 3.20
C ALA A 18 -0.36 14.42 4.59
N GLY A 19 0.74 13.66 4.67
CA GLY A 19 1.32 13.14 5.90
C GLY A 19 0.73 11.82 6.39
N ALA A 20 -0.08 11.14 5.57
CA ALA A 20 -0.60 9.82 5.93
C ALA A 20 0.46 8.72 5.76
N ALA A 21 0.33 7.69 6.59
CA ALA A 21 1.01 6.43 6.38
C ALA A 21 0.19 5.57 5.40
N VAL A 22 0.81 5.03 4.35
CA VAL A 22 0.08 4.43 3.21
C VAL A 22 0.36 2.93 3.07
N ALA A 23 -0.69 2.12 3.20
CA ALA A 23 -0.65 0.69 2.88
C ALA A 23 -1.10 0.43 1.42
N ILE A 24 -0.23 -0.18 0.61
CA ILE A 24 -0.42 -0.36 -0.83
C ILE A 24 -0.72 -1.83 -1.14
N ASN A 25 -1.98 -2.15 -1.39
CA ASN A 25 -2.36 -3.51 -1.81
C ASN A 25 -2.14 -3.75 -3.32
N TYR A 26 -1.56 -4.90 -3.66
CA TYR A 26 -1.49 -5.46 -5.01
C TYR A 26 -1.88 -6.94 -5.04
N SER A 27 -2.32 -7.45 -6.20
CA SER A 27 -2.60 -8.88 -6.40
C SER A 27 -1.59 -9.56 -7.32
N ALA A 28 -1.25 -8.89 -8.43
CA ALA A 28 -0.39 -9.44 -9.49
C ALA A 28 0.86 -8.59 -9.81
N SER A 29 0.84 -7.29 -9.50
CA SER A 29 1.89 -6.35 -9.92
C SER A 29 2.65 -5.81 -8.70
N GLU A 30 3.59 -6.61 -8.21
CA GLU A 30 4.48 -6.27 -7.10
C GLU A 30 5.38 -5.07 -7.43
N GLU A 31 6.03 -5.12 -8.58
CA GLU A 31 6.93 -4.06 -9.06
C GLU A 31 6.24 -2.69 -9.05
N ALA A 32 5.02 -2.60 -9.59
CA ALA A 32 4.26 -1.36 -9.59
C ALA A 32 3.87 -0.88 -8.17
N ALA A 33 3.68 -1.79 -7.21
CA ALA A 33 3.42 -1.40 -5.82
C ALA A 33 4.69 -0.90 -5.13
N GLU A 34 5.83 -1.56 -5.36
CA GLU A 34 7.13 -1.16 -4.83
C GLU A 34 7.59 0.19 -5.40
N GLU A 35 7.34 0.47 -6.68
CA GLU A 35 7.60 1.79 -7.26
C GLU A 35 6.84 2.90 -6.54
N VAL A 36 5.57 2.66 -6.17
CA VAL A 36 4.77 3.63 -5.42
C VAL A 36 5.28 3.78 -4.00
N ARG A 37 5.65 2.67 -3.34
CA ARG A 37 6.26 2.70 -2.01
C ARG A 37 7.56 3.51 -2.02
N ALA A 38 8.47 3.23 -2.95
CA ALA A 38 9.73 3.93 -3.09
C ALA A 38 9.53 5.43 -3.32
N ALA A 39 8.59 5.82 -4.19
CA ALA A 39 8.28 7.22 -4.41
C ALA A 39 7.74 7.93 -3.15
N ILE A 40 6.94 7.24 -2.33
CA ILE A 40 6.46 7.78 -1.05
C ILE A 40 7.61 7.94 -0.06
N GLU A 41 8.47 6.93 0.06
CA GLU A 41 9.62 6.95 0.98
C GLU A 41 10.66 8.01 0.58
N GLU A 42 10.92 8.21 -0.72
CA GLU A 42 11.78 9.28 -1.24
C GLU A 42 11.25 10.68 -0.88
N GLY A 43 9.91 10.83 -0.86
CA GLY A 43 9.24 12.04 -0.38
C GLY A 43 9.23 12.22 1.14
N GLY A 44 9.84 11.31 1.90
CA GLY A 44 9.86 11.33 3.36
C GLY A 44 8.57 10.81 4.02
N GLY A 45 7.65 10.23 3.24
CA GLY A 45 6.45 9.57 3.74
C GLY A 45 6.72 8.15 4.24
N ARG A 46 5.71 7.52 4.84
CA ARG A 46 5.76 6.13 5.31
C ARG A 46 4.83 5.28 4.46
N ALA A 47 5.34 4.20 3.86
CA ALA A 47 4.52 3.27 3.10
C ALA A 47 4.99 1.81 3.24
N ALA A 48 4.05 0.88 3.08
CA ALA A 48 4.30 -0.56 3.01
C ALA A 48 3.42 -1.20 1.93
N THR A 49 3.91 -2.25 1.29
CA THR A 49 3.17 -3.00 0.27
C THR A 49 2.63 -4.30 0.84
N TYR A 50 1.47 -4.72 0.34
CA TYR A 50 0.83 -5.97 0.75
C TYR A 50 0.28 -6.69 -0.46
N ARG A 51 0.57 -8.00 -0.53
CA ARG A 51 -0.02 -8.85 -1.55
C ARG A 51 -1.31 -9.48 -1.05
N ALA A 52 -2.46 -9.03 -1.56
CA ALA A 52 -3.73 -9.69 -1.33
C ALA A 52 -4.67 -9.58 -2.54
N ASP A 53 -5.21 -10.74 -2.93
CA ASP A 53 -6.41 -10.78 -3.76
C ASP A 53 -7.63 -10.44 -2.88
N VAL A 54 -8.23 -9.29 -3.17
CA VAL A 54 -9.36 -8.74 -2.41
C VAL A 54 -10.65 -9.55 -2.57
N SER A 55 -10.70 -10.50 -3.50
CA SER A 55 -11.80 -11.47 -3.61
C SER A 55 -11.71 -12.60 -2.59
N SER A 56 -10.54 -12.81 -1.96
CA SER A 56 -10.34 -13.80 -0.91
C SER A 56 -10.44 -13.16 0.48
N PHE A 57 -11.47 -13.54 1.22
CA PHE A 57 -11.67 -13.07 2.59
C PHE A 57 -10.49 -13.41 3.51
N GLU A 58 -9.92 -14.60 3.35
CA GLU A 58 -8.77 -15.06 4.13
C GLU A 58 -7.53 -14.19 3.88
N LEU A 59 -7.19 -13.95 2.60
CA LEU A 59 -6.03 -13.13 2.25
C LEU A 59 -6.20 -11.67 2.70
N VAL A 60 -7.41 -11.14 2.63
CA VAL A 60 -7.72 -9.82 3.17
C VAL A 60 -7.53 -9.80 4.69
N GLY A 61 -7.98 -10.82 5.40
CA GLY A 61 -7.76 -10.96 6.84
C GLY A 61 -6.27 -10.94 7.20
N SER A 62 -5.46 -11.76 6.54
CA SER A 62 -4.01 -11.80 6.76
C SER A 62 -3.33 -10.46 6.45
N MET A 63 -3.75 -9.77 5.38
CA MET A 63 -3.25 -8.43 5.05
C MET A 63 -3.54 -7.42 6.15
N PHE A 64 -4.75 -7.44 6.73
CA PHE A 64 -5.11 -6.51 7.80
C PHE A 64 -4.32 -6.76 9.09
N GLU A 65 -4.02 -8.02 9.43
CA GLU A 65 -3.17 -8.32 10.60
C GLU A 65 -1.75 -7.80 10.39
N ALA A 66 -1.14 -8.06 9.22
CA ALA A 66 0.19 -7.52 8.89
C ALA A 66 0.21 -5.98 8.91
N LEU A 67 -0.82 -5.33 8.36
CA LEU A 67 -0.95 -3.87 8.37
C LEU A 67 -1.01 -3.31 9.80
N LYS A 68 -1.75 -3.96 10.70
CA LYS A 68 -1.81 -3.53 12.11
C LYS A 68 -0.45 -3.62 12.79
N GLU A 69 0.32 -4.68 12.51
CA GLU A 69 1.67 -4.85 13.07
C GLU A 69 2.63 -3.77 12.53
N ASP A 70 2.65 -3.55 11.22
CA ASP A 70 3.56 -2.61 10.56
C ASP A 70 3.30 -1.15 10.92
N PHE A 71 2.04 -0.79 11.24
CA PHE A 71 1.63 0.57 11.59
C PHE A 71 1.21 0.73 13.05
N ALA A 72 1.51 -0.25 13.90
CA ALA A 72 1.39 -0.08 15.35
C ALA A 72 2.27 1.09 15.83
N ALA A 73 1.72 1.88 16.76
CA ALA A 73 2.40 3.02 17.39
C ALA A 73 3.35 2.58 18.52
#